data_AF-A0AAD9LN47-F1
#
_entry.id   AF-A0AAD9LN47-F1
#
_cell.length_a   1.000
_cell.length_b   1.000
_cell.length_c   1.000
_cell.angle_alpha   90.00
_cell.angle_beta   90.00
_cell.angle_gamma   90.00
#
_symmetry.space_group_name_H-M   'P 1'
#
loop_
_entity.id
_entity.type
_entity.pdbx_description
1 polymer ?
#
loop_
_entity_poly.entity_id
_entity_poly.type
_entity_poly.pdbx_seq_one_letter_code
_entity_poly.pdbx_strand_id
1 'polypeptide(L)'
;MLFESRKLHSMTRQVLETSSASSNFGGAVPVLELTAFPGGAEMFETLAIYCYTGEVSFSLANLAAMNCAIEFLEMRDDIRQSAKRFLDQQISQENEGLTNLLQVVNAAQTLAQAQPELFHAASETLIETCMSKLVRRGDTLDADAMLQLFTLPSELFIELTQRLLSSKPLQSTAARTSSEIANELCVQAKLAQIHRDAQRSLSPSHCSRVLAQQCVQLLQGKSVEAVDAIKVEKPEMACEEPLELSMLFTSDKSDKMLMKLMDDDLSACAVSSSSSPVDASICFASESFRFGAHTHTLPETFVV
;
A
#
# COMPACT_ATOMS: atom_id res chain seq x y z
N MET A 1 -10.59 -2.69 -29.54
CA MET A 1 -9.52 -3.18 -28.64
C MET A 1 -8.26 -3.64 -29.37
N LEU A 2 -8.32 -4.55 -30.35
CA LEU A 2 -7.12 -5.06 -31.05
C LEU A 2 -6.28 -3.99 -31.76
N PHE A 3 -6.89 -2.88 -32.21
CA PHE A 3 -6.16 -1.76 -32.81
C PHE A 3 -5.44 -0.87 -31.78
N GLU A 4 -5.88 -0.92 -30.52
CA GLU A 4 -5.34 -0.11 -29.43
C GLU A 4 -4.20 -0.82 -28.70
N SER A 5 -4.21 -2.15 -28.65
CA SER A 5 -3.20 -2.98 -27.98
C SER A 5 -2.29 -3.69 -28.98
N ARG A 6 -0.99 -3.35 -28.96
CA ARG A 6 0.01 -4.03 -29.79
C ARG A 6 0.20 -5.49 -29.37
N LYS A 7 0.16 -5.77 -28.06
CA LYS A 7 0.30 -7.13 -27.54
C LYS A 7 -0.81 -8.05 -28.00
N LEU A 8 -2.08 -7.66 -27.86
CA LEU A 8 -3.21 -8.48 -28.31
C LEU A 8 -3.18 -8.68 -29.82
N HIS A 9 -2.80 -7.65 -30.58
CA HIS A 9 -2.63 -7.78 -32.02
C HIS A 9 -1.54 -8.81 -32.37
N SER A 10 -0.40 -8.79 -31.66
CA SER A 10 0.70 -9.74 -31.85
C SER A 10 0.28 -11.18 -31.51
N MET A 11 -0.34 -11.37 -30.35
CA MET A 11 -0.86 -12.67 -29.90
C MET A 11 -1.90 -13.23 -30.87
N THR A 12 -2.83 -12.40 -31.34
CA THR A 12 -3.84 -12.81 -32.34
C THR A 12 -3.17 -13.29 -33.62
N ARG A 13 -2.18 -12.55 -34.13
CA ARG A 13 -1.44 -12.93 -35.34
C ARG A 13 -0.73 -14.28 -35.15
N GLN A 14 -0.04 -14.47 -34.03
CA GLN A 14 0.67 -15.71 -33.72
C GLN A 14 -0.26 -16.92 -33.66
N VAL A 15 -1.44 -16.78 -33.03
CA VAL A 15 -2.44 -17.85 -32.95
C VAL A 15 -3.01 -18.18 -34.32
N LEU A 16 -3.30 -17.17 -35.15
CA LEU A 16 -3.80 -17.38 -36.51
C LEU A 16 -2.76 -18.06 -37.41
N GLU A 17 -1.48 -17.65 -37.32
CA GLU A 17 -0.39 -18.28 -38.08
C GLU A 17 -0.20 -19.75 -37.68
N THR A 18 -0.18 -20.05 -36.37
CA THR A 18 -0.05 -21.42 -35.86
C THR A 18 -1.26 -22.29 -36.26
N SER A 19 -2.45 -21.71 -36.27
CA SER A 19 -3.69 -22.39 -36.68
C SER A 19 -3.78 -22.59 -38.20
N SER A 20 -3.12 -21.78 -39.01
CA SER A 20 -3.06 -21.98 -40.47
C SER A 20 -2.12 -23.13 -40.87
N ALA A 21 -1.11 -23.42 -40.04
CA ALA A 21 -0.18 -24.54 -40.24
C ALA A 21 -0.78 -25.91 -39.85
N SER A 22 -1.88 -25.93 -39.09
CA SER A 22 -2.63 -27.12 -38.71
C SER A 22 -4.00 -27.07 -39.40
N SER A 23 -4.23 -27.91 -40.41
CA SER A 23 -5.33 -27.81 -41.39
C SER A 23 -6.77 -28.01 -40.86
N ASN A 24 -7.10 -27.55 -39.66
CA ASN A 24 -8.42 -27.60 -39.05
C ASN A 24 -9.08 -26.22 -39.07
N PHE A 25 -9.40 -25.72 -40.26
CA PHE A 25 -10.07 -24.44 -40.46
C PHE A 25 -11.60 -24.58 -40.30
N GLY A 26 -12.03 -24.99 -39.10
CA GLY A 26 -13.44 -25.13 -38.75
C GLY A 26 -14.00 -23.87 -38.09
N GLY A 27 -13.90 -22.68 -38.71
CA GLY A 27 -14.57 -21.46 -38.25
C GLY A 27 -14.34 -21.04 -36.79
N ALA A 28 -13.30 -21.54 -36.13
CA ALA A 28 -13.07 -21.32 -34.71
C ALA A 28 -12.56 -19.90 -34.48
N VAL A 29 -13.23 -19.17 -33.59
CA VAL A 29 -12.77 -17.86 -33.11
C VAL A 29 -11.49 -18.09 -32.29
N PRO A 30 -10.37 -17.42 -32.59
CA PRO A 30 -9.14 -17.57 -31.82
C PRO A 30 -9.37 -17.12 -30.37
N VAL A 31 -9.01 -17.98 -29.42
CA VAL A 31 -9.09 -17.70 -27.98
C VAL A 31 -7.70 -17.27 -27.50
N LEU A 32 -7.63 -16.12 -26.83
CA LEU A 32 -6.41 -15.62 -26.21
C LEU A 32 -6.56 -15.67 -24.69
N GLU A 33 -5.60 -16.30 -24.03
CA GLU A 33 -5.52 -16.32 -22.57
C GLU A 33 -4.51 -15.29 -22.09
N LEU A 34 -4.96 -14.37 -21.24
CA LEU A 34 -4.12 -13.40 -20.55
C LEU A 34 -3.98 -13.86 -19.10
N THR A 35 -2.96 -14.68 -18.84
CA THR A 35 -2.66 -15.10 -17.48
C THR A 35 -2.18 -13.89 -16.68
N ALA A 36 -2.76 -13.73 -15.48
CA ALA A 36 -2.36 -12.71 -14.51
C ALA A 36 -2.42 -11.25 -15.03
N PHE A 37 -3.56 -10.86 -15.60
CA PHE A 37 -3.78 -9.48 -16.02
C PHE A 37 -3.75 -8.50 -14.82
N PRO A 38 -3.00 -7.37 -14.89
CA PRO A 38 -2.96 -6.39 -13.80
C PRO A 38 -4.35 -5.83 -13.50
N GLY A 39 -4.78 -5.90 -12.23
CA GLY A 39 -6.13 -5.48 -11.81
C GLY A 39 -7.25 -6.44 -12.21
N GLY A 40 -6.93 -7.63 -12.75
CA GLY A 40 -7.90 -8.69 -13.03
C GLY A 40 -8.86 -8.38 -14.19
N ALA A 41 -9.92 -9.17 -14.29
CA ALA A 41 -10.88 -9.09 -15.39
C ALA A 41 -11.61 -7.74 -15.47
N GLU A 42 -11.91 -7.11 -14.32
CA GLU A 42 -12.58 -5.81 -14.26
C GLU A 42 -11.74 -4.69 -14.88
N MET A 43 -10.42 -4.70 -14.65
CA MET A 43 -9.51 -3.75 -15.28
C MET A 43 -9.42 -3.98 -16.79
N PHE A 44 -9.41 -5.25 -17.22
CA PHE A 44 -9.45 -5.58 -18.64
C PHE A 44 -10.73 -5.07 -19.31
N GLU A 45 -11.89 -5.30 -18.68
CA GLU A 45 -13.18 -4.80 -19.15
C GLU A 45 -13.18 -3.28 -19.26
N THR A 46 -12.66 -2.57 -18.25
CA THR A 46 -12.54 -1.11 -18.27
C THR A 46 -11.73 -0.61 -19.47
N LEU A 47 -10.59 -1.26 -19.76
CA LEU A 47 -9.77 -0.91 -20.92
C LEU A 47 -10.43 -1.33 -22.24
N ALA A 48 -11.19 -2.42 -22.26
CA ALA A 48 -11.97 -2.81 -23.42
C ALA A 48 -13.04 -1.76 -23.74
N ILE A 49 -13.79 -1.29 -22.74
CA ILE A 49 -14.78 -0.21 -22.87
C ILE A 49 -14.12 1.06 -23.41
N TYR A 50 -12.97 1.47 -22.86
CA TYR A 50 -12.20 2.60 -23.39
C TYR A 50 -11.88 2.44 -24.87
N CYS A 51 -11.47 1.24 -25.30
CA CYS A 51 -11.15 1.00 -26.71
C CYS A 51 -12.36 1.10 -27.66
N TYR A 52 -13.59 1.06 -27.15
CA TYR A 52 -14.81 1.19 -27.96
C TYR A 52 -15.47 2.57 -27.83
N THR A 53 -15.33 3.21 -26.67
CA THR A 53 -16.03 4.46 -26.33
C THR A 53 -15.12 5.68 -26.32
N GLY A 54 -13.81 5.49 -26.14
CA GLY A 54 -12.84 6.56 -25.87
C GLY A 54 -12.89 7.08 -24.44
N GLU A 55 -13.77 6.54 -23.58
CA GLU A 55 -13.97 7.00 -22.21
C GLU A 55 -13.33 6.04 -21.20
N VAL A 56 -12.69 6.58 -20.18
CA VAL A 56 -12.11 5.81 -19.08
C VAL A 56 -12.24 6.59 -17.78
N SER A 57 -12.60 5.88 -16.71
CA SER A 57 -12.68 6.46 -15.36
C SER A 57 -11.42 6.12 -14.57
N PHE A 58 -10.61 7.15 -14.29
CA PHE A 58 -9.46 7.05 -13.40
C PHE A 58 -9.87 7.36 -11.95
N SER A 59 -9.27 6.63 -11.02
CA SER A 59 -9.34 6.90 -9.58
C SER A 59 -7.98 6.63 -8.95
N LEU A 60 -7.70 7.19 -7.77
CA LEU A 60 -6.43 6.91 -7.07
C LEU A 60 -6.25 5.42 -6.75
N ALA A 61 -7.34 4.72 -6.45
CA ALA A 61 -7.34 3.30 -6.15
C ALA A 61 -7.00 2.43 -7.37
N ASN A 62 -7.44 2.82 -8.57
CA ASN A 62 -7.25 2.02 -9.78
C ASN A 62 -6.03 2.43 -10.62
N LEU A 63 -5.46 3.62 -10.38
CA LEU A 63 -4.44 4.21 -11.25
C LEU A 63 -3.20 3.32 -11.42
N ALA A 64 -2.71 2.71 -10.33
CA ALA A 64 -1.53 1.85 -10.38
C ALA A 64 -1.77 0.59 -11.21
N ALA A 65 -2.90 -0.09 -10.97
CA ALA A 65 -3.29 -1.27 -11.74
C ALA A 65 -3.57 -0.92 -13.21
N MET A 66 -4.21 0.23 -13.46
CA MET A 66 -4.49 0.71 -14.81
C MET A 66 -3.20 1.04 -15.58
N ASN A 67 -2.21 1.67 -14.93
CA ASN A 67 -0.91 1.93 -15.54
C ASN A 67 -0.20 0.60 -15.91
N CYS A 68 -0.19 -0.36 -15.00
CA CYS A 68 0.34 -1.70 -15.27
C CYS A 68 -0.41 -2.39 -16.42
N ALA A 69 -1.74 -2.26 -16.50
CA ALA A 69 -2.56 -2.85 -17.55
C ALA A 69 -2.35 -2.19 -18.92
N ILE A 70 -2.21 -0.87 -18.95
CA ILE A 70 -1.84 -0.09 -20.15
C ILE A 70 -0.49 -0.54 -20.69
N GLU A 71 0.51 -0.69 -19.81
CA GLU A 71 1.84 -1.18 -20.16
C GLU A 71 1.79 -2.65 -20.60
N PHE A 72 1.11 -3.50 -19.84
CA PHE A 72 0.99 -4.93 -20.11
C PHE A 72 0.36 -5.19 -21.48
N LEU A 73 -0.65 -4.40 -21.89
CA LEU A 73 -1.28 -4.49 -23.20
C LEU A 73 -0.53 -3.75 -24.29
N GLU A 74 0.53 -3.01 -23.96
CA GLU A 74 1.25 -2.13 -24.88
C GLU A 74 0.28 -1.20 -25.63
N MET A 75 -0.59 -0.52 -24.86
CA MET A 75 -1.58 0.38 -25.44
C MET A 75 -0.94 1.67 -25.98
N ARG A 76 -1.65 2.34 -26.90
CA ARG A 76 -1.22 3.64 -27.47
C ARG A 76 -1.03 4.71 -26.40
N ASP A 77 -0.21 5.71 -26.71
CA ASP A 77 0.19 6.76 -25.76
C ASP A 77 -0.98 7.63 -25.27
N ASP A 78 -2.10 7.66 -25.99
CA ASP A 78 -3.30 8.43 -25.70
C ASP A 78 -3.83 8.18 -24.27
N ILE A 79 -3.98 6.89 -23.91
CA ILE A 79 -4.50 6.50 -22.60
C ILE A 79 -3.44 6.69 -21.51
N ARG A 80 -2.16 6.46 -21.82
CA ARG A 80 -1.03 6.71 -20.93
C ARG A 80 -0.94 8.20 -20.56
N GLN A 81 -1.14 9.08 -21.54
CA GLN A 81 -1.15 10.52 -21.32
C GLN A 81 -2.37 10.93 -20.48
N SER A 82 -3.52 10.28 -20.67
CA SER A 82 -4.72 10.53 -19.87
C SER A 82 -4.52 10.13 -18.40
N ALA A 83 -3.91 8.97 -18.14
CA ALA A 83 -3.52 8.54 -16.79
C ALA A 83 -2.55 9.53 -16.13
N LYS A 84 -1.55 10.01 -16.89
CA LYS A 84 -0.60 11.02 -16.40
C LYS A 84 -1.28 12.35 -16.07
N ARG A 85 -2.18 12.82 -16.93
CA ARG A 85 -2.97 14.06 -16.70
C ARG A 85 -3.83 13.93 -15.45
N PHE A 86 -4.49 12.78 -15.26
CA PHE A 86 -5.25 12.52 -14.05
C PHE A 86 -4.36 12.63 -12.80
N LEU A 87 -3.19 11.97 -12.81
CA LEU A 87 -2.23 12.07 -11.71
C LEU A 87 -1.76 13.51 -11.48
N ASP A 88 -1.45 14.27 -12.54
CA ASP A 88 -1.08 15.69 -12.44
C ASP A 88 -2.21 16.52 -11.78
N GLN A 89 -3.47 16.29 -12.15
CA GLN A 89 -4.63 16.96 -11.57
C GLN A 89 -4.82 16.62 -10.09
N GLN A 90 -4.69 15.35 -9.70
CA GLN A 90 -4.84 14.93 -8.29
C GLN A 90 -3.73 15.51 -7.40
N ILE A 91 -2.58 15.83 -7.99
CA ILE A 91 -1.46 16.41 -7.28
C ILE A 91 -1.63 17.92 -7.14
N SER A 92 -2.13 18.61 -8.15
CA SER A 92 -2.38 20.06 -8.07
C SER A 92 -3.39 20.46 -6.99
N GLN A 93 -4.11 19.51 -6.38
CA GLN A 93 -4.95 19.77 -5.22
C GLN A 93 -4.08 20.09 -3.99
N GLU A 94 -4.26 21.31 -3.44
CA GLU A 94 -3.35 21.89 -2.44
C GLU A 94 -3.23 21.06 -1.16
N ASN A 95 -4.34 20.51 -0.64
CA ASN A 95 -4.35 19.83 0.66
C ASN A 95 -4.12 18.32 0.58
N GLU A 96 -4.50 17.68 -0.52
CA GLU A 96 -4.50 16.20 -0.62
C GLU A 96 -3.43 15.66 -1.56
N GLY A 97 -2.73 16.52 -2.31
CA GLY A 97 -1.79 16.09 -3.34
C GLY A 97 -0.64 15.20 -2.81
N LEU A 98 -0.20 15.38 -1.57
CA LEU A 98 0.80 14.51 -0.94
C LEU A 98 0.20 13.14 -0.61
N THR A 99 -0.94 13.11 0.08
CA THR A 99 -1.64 11.86 0.44
C THR A 99 -1.99 11.05 -0.80
N ASN A 100 -2.48 11.71 -1.85
CA ASN A 100 -2.80 11.11 -3.14
C ASN A 100 -1.56 10.47 -3.80
N LEU A 101 -0.40 11.13 -3.76
CA LEU A 101 0.87 10.57 -4.25
C LEU A 101 1.26 9.32 -3.49
N LEU A 102 1.20 9.36 -2.16
CA LEU A 102 1.59 8.23 -1.31
C LEU A 102 0.67 7.04 -1.51
N GLN A 103 -0.63 7.27 -1.68
CA GLN A 103 -1.59 6.20 -2.01
C GLN A 103 -1.20 5.50 -3.33
N VAL A 104 -0.87 6.27 -4.38
CA VAL A 104 -0.49 5.71 -5.67
C VAL A 104 0.84 4.96 -5.59
N VAL A 105 1.83 5.50 -4.86
CA VAL A 105 3.12 4.84 -4.64
C VAL A 105 2.95 3.51 -3.90
N ASN A 106 2.17 3.49 -2.82
CA ASN A 106 1.89 2.27 -2.06
C ASN A 106 1.19 1.22 -2.93
N ALA A 107 0.15 1.63 -3.68
CA ALA A 107 -0.56 0.72 -4.58
C ALA A 107 0.35 0.15 -5.68
N ALA A 108 1.19 0.98 -6.29
CA ALA A 108 2.16 0.55 -7.30
C ALA A 108 3.18 -0.43 -6.72
N GLN A 109 3.66 -0.19 -5.49
CA GLN A 109 4.59 -1.08 -4.83
C GLN A 109 3.96 -2.43 -4.45
N THR A 110 2.73 -2.43 -3.94
CA THR A 110 2.00 -3.66 -3.64
C THR A 110 1.83 -4.51 -4.90
N LEU A 111 1.52 -3.90 -6.04
CA LEU A 111 1.44 -4.60 -7.32
C LEU A 111 2.81 -5.14 -7.77
N ALA A 112 3.87 -4.34 -7.67
CA ALA A 112 5.23 -4.77 -7.99
C ALA A 112 5.68 -5.96 -7.14
N GLN A 113 5.30 -6.00 -5.87
CA GLN A 113 5.62 -7.11 -4.95
C GLN A 113 4.77 -8.36 -5.21
N ALA A 114 3.51 -8.18 -5.61
CA ALA A 114 2.61 -9.30 -5.91
C ALA A 114 3.09 -10.12 -7.12
N GLN A 115 3.54 -9.44 -8.19
CA GLN A 115 4.07 -10.10 -9.39
C GLN A 115 5.23 -9.30 -10.03
N PRO A 116 6.46 -9.51 -9.55
CA PRO A 116 7.63 -8.75 -10.00
C PRO A 116 7.92 -8.91 -11.49
N GLU A 117 7.77 -10.11 -12.04
CA GLU A 117 8.10 -10.40 -13.44
C GLU A 117 7.23 -9.65 -14.45
N LEU A 118 5.98 -9.32 -14.06
CA LEU A 118 5.03 -8.68 -14.95
C LEU A 118 4.89 -7.18 -14.69
N PHE A 119 4.91 -6.76 -13.42
CA PHE A 119 4.49 -5.40 -13.05
C PHE A 119 5.63 -4.51 -12.57
N HIS A 120 6.85 -5.03 -12.34
CA HIS A 120 7.94 -4.27 -11.76
C HIS A 120 8.30 -3.04 -12.61
N ALA A 121 8.54 -3.22 -13.91
CA ALA A 121 8.93 -2.11 -14.80
C ALA A 121 7.84 -1.01 -14.87
N ALA A 122 6.57 -1.40 -15.04
CA ALA A 122 5.46 -0.46 -15.11
C ALA A 122 5.31 0.32 -13.78
N SER A 123 5.35 -0.40 -12.66
CA SER A 123 5.24 0.17 -11.32
C SER A 123 6.41 1.08 -10.99
N GLU A 124 7.63 0.71 -11.38
CA GLU A 124 8.85 1.50 -11.21
C GLU A 124 8.73 2.84 -11.92
N THR A 125 8.26 2.87 -13.18
CA THR A 125 8.07 4.15 -13.90
C THR A 125 7.04 5.06 -13.25
N LEU A 126 5.98 4.48 -12.66
CA LEU A 126 4.95 5.23 -11.94
C LEU A 126 5.47 5.76 -10.61
N ILE A 127 6.19 4.92 -9.84
CA ILE A 127 6.85 5.31 -8.59
C ILE A 127 7.86 6.41 -8.85
N GLU A 128 8.70 6.28 -9.89
CA GLU A 128 9.67 7.30 -10.31
C GLU A 128 8.98 8.63 -10.62
N THR A 129 7.88 8.58 -11.36
CA THR A 129 7.08 9.78 -11.66
C THR A 129 6.56 10.43 -10.38
N CYS A 130 6.04 9.64 -9.44
CA CYS A 130 5.56 10.13 -8.15
C CYS A 130 6.69 10.72 -7.30
N MET A 131 7.83 10.02 -7.21
CA MET A 131 9.03 10.44 -6.51
C MET A 131 9.56 11.77 -7.04
N SER A 132 9.64 11.93 -8.36
CA SER A 132 10.07 13.20 -8.97
C SER A 132 9.18 14.38 -8.56
N LYS A 133 7.87 14.14 -8.35
CA LYS A 133 6.91 15.16 -7.91
C LYS A 133 6.99 15.41 -6.40
N LEU A 134 7.25 14.38 -5.60
CA LEU A 134 7.52 14.51 -4.17
C LEU A 134 8.78 15.33 -3.91
N VAL A 135 9.86 15.07 -4.66
CA VAL A 135 11.11 15.85 -4.57
C VAL A 135 10.88 17.32 -4.87
N ARG A 136 10.07 17.66 -5.89
CA ARG A 136 9.70 19.06 -6.19
C ARG A 136 8.93 19.75 -5.06
N ARG A 137 8.27 18.99 -4.17
CA ARG A 137 7.58 19.52 -2.98
C ARG A 137 8.48 19.63 -1.75
N GLY A 138 9.75 19.24 -1.85
CA GLY A 138 10.69 19.16 -0.73
C GLY A 138 10.71 20.40 0.17
N ASP A 139 10.66 21.59 -0.42
CA ASP A 139 10.71 22.86 0.32
C ASP A 139 9.43 23.17 1.12
N THR A 140 8.32 22.50 0.79
CA THR A 140 7.01 22.65 1.45
C THR A 140 6.71 21.54 2.47
N LEU A 141 7.67 20.64 2.73
CA LEU A 141 7.50 19.55 3.69
C LEU A 141 7.54 20.08 5.12
N ASP A 142 6.39 20.02 5.80
CA ASP A 142 6.26 20.29 7.23
C ASP A 142 6.25 18.98 8.04
N ALA A 143 6.06 19.11 9.36
CA ALA A 143 6.04 17.95 10.25
C ALA A 143 4.85 17.02 9.97
N ASP A 144 3.70 17.55 9.55
CA ASP A 144 2.50 16.76 9.28
C ASP A 144 2.65 15.98 7.96
N ALA A 145 3.26 16.58 6.94
CA ALA A 145 3.68 15.90 5.72
C ALA A 145 4.69 14.78 6.01
N MET A 146 5.66 15.02 6.89
CA MET A 146 6.67 14.02 7.26
C MET A 146 6.05 12.82 8.00
N LEU A 147 5.03 13.04 8.83
CA LEU A 147 4.27 11.94 9.45
C LEU A 147 3.61 11.05 8.38
N GLN A 148 3.10 11.63 7.29
CA GLN A 148 2.59 10.84 6.17
C GLN A 148 3.72 10.11 5.43
N LEU A 149 4.89 10.73 5.25
CA LEU A 149 6.04 10.08 4.61
C LEU A 149 6.56 8.88 5.39
N PHE A 150 6.37 8.82 6.71
CA PHE A 150 6.73 7.65 7.51
C PHE A 150 5.89 6.39 7.19
N THR A 151 4.74 6.53 6.51
CA THR A 151 3.99 5.37 6.01
C THR A 151 4.67 4.70 4.81
N LEU A 152 5.63 5.37 4.15
CA LEU A 152 6.39 4.77 3.07
C LEU A 152 7.29 3.65 3.62
N PRO A 153 7.49 2.58 2.85
CA PRO A 153 8.51 1.60 3.15
C PRO A 153 9.91 2.23 3.11
N SER A 154 10.81 1.61 3.89
CA SER A 154 12.14 2.16 4.21
C SER A 154 12.96 2.45 2.96
N GLU A 155 12.89 1.58 1.96
CA GLU A 155 13.64 1.71 0.71
C GLU A 155 13.26 2.99 -0.02
N LEU A 156 11.96 3.23 -0.16
CA LEU A 156 11.43 4.43 -0.81
C LEU A 156 11.66 5.69 0.02
N PHE A 157 11.55 5.61 1.35
CA PHE A 157 11.85 6.76 2.20
C PHE A 157 13.31 7.21 2.07
N ILE A 158 14.26 6.27 2.15
CA ILE A 158 15.69 6.53 2.03
C ILE A 158 16.01 7.13 0.66
N GLU A 159 15.44 6.55 -0.40
CA GLU A 159 15.60 7.06 -1.76
C GLU A 159 15.07 8.49 -1.90
N LEU A 160 13.88 8.76 -1.36
CA LEU A 160 13.28 10.10 -1.38
C LEU A 160 14.17 11.12 -0.66
N THR A 161 14.63 10.81 0.57
CA THR A 161 15.47 11.74 1.34
C THR A 161 16.82 11.97 0.67
N GLN A 162 17.41 10.94 0.06
CA GLN A 162 18.66 11.07 -0.69
C GLN A 162 18.48 12.02 -1.88
N ARG A 163 17.40 11.85 -2.66
CA ARG A 163 17.09 12.74 -3.80
C ARG A 163 16.82 14.17 -3.35
N LEU A 164 16.13 14.37 -2.21
CA LEU A 164 15.91 15.68 -1.63
C LEU A 164 17.23 16.37 -1.26
N LEU A 165 18.14 15.67 -0.57
CA LEU A 165 19.46 16.19 -0.21
C LEU A 165 20.30 16.52 -1.44
N SER A 166 20.32 15.62 -2.43
CA SER A 166 21.07 15.80 -3.68
C SER A 166 20.48 16.89 -4.60
N SER A 167 19.19 17.21 -4.50
CA SER A 167 18.52 18.23 -5.32
C SER A 167 18.80 19.67 -4.89
N LYS A 168 19.29 19.88 -3.66
CA LYS A 168 19.58 21.21 -3.14
C LYS A 168 20.78 21.81 -3.89
N PRO A 169 20.65 23.01 -4.50
CA PRO A 169 21.74 23.60 -5.26
C PRO A 169 22.92 23.92 -4.32
N LEU A 170 24.03 23.22 -4.51
CA LEU A 170 25.29 23.58 -3.86
C LEU A 170 25.71 24.95 -4.38
N GLN A 171 25.90 25.91 -3.46
CA GLN A 171 26.33 27.29 -3.75
C GLN A 171 27.76 27.40 -4.29
N SER A 172 28.40 26.30 -4.71
CA SER A 172 29.81 26.26 -5.09
C SER A 172 30.03 25.28 -6.23
N THR A 173 30.55 25.78 -7.35
CA THR A 173 31.04 25.02 -8.50
C THR A 173 32.39 24.31 -8.25
N ALA A 174 32.83 24.21 -7.00
CA ALA A 174 34.03 23.46 -6.61
C ALA A 174 33.70 21.97 -6.38
N ALA A 175 34.68 21.10 -6.64
CA ALA A 175 34.58 19.66 -6.37
C ALA A 175 34.14 19.41 -4.92
N ARG A 176 33.14 18.53 -4.74
CA ARG A 176 32.62 18.14 -3.41
C ARG A 176 33.77 17.77 -2.48
N THR A 177 33.85 18.43 -1.34
CA THR A 177 34.89 18.11 -0.36
C THR A 177 34.55 16.79 0.34
N SER A 178 35.57 16.04 0.78
CA SER A 178 35.35 14.81 1.57
C SER A 178 34.49 15.05 2.81
N SER A 179 34.61 16.25 3.41
CA SER A 179 33.80 16.69 4.56
C SER A 179 32.32 16.84 4.22
N GLU A 180 31.98 17.42 3.06
CA GLU A 180 30.59 17.54 2.60
C GLU A 180 29.94 16.18 2.38
N ILE A 181 30.67 15.25 1.75
CA ILE A 181 30.21 13.88 1.51
C ILE A 181 29.98 13.16 2.85
N ALA A 182 30.91 13.27 3.80
CA ALA A 182 30.78 12.68 5.12
C ALA A 182 29.55 13.25 5.88
N ASN A 183 29.29 14.54 5.76
CA ASN A 183 28.12 15.18 6.36
C ASN A 183 26.80 14.69 5.72
N GLU A 184 26.72 14.61 4.39
CA GLU A 184 25.54 14.08 3.70
C GLU A 184 25.25 12.63 4.11
N LEU A 185 26.28 11.78 4.18
CA LEU A 185 26.14 10.41 4.66
C LEU A 185 25.69 10.34 6.12
N CYS A 186 26.18 11.22 6.99
CA CYS A 186 25.77 11.30 8.39
C CYS A 186 24.29 11.69 8.52
N VAL A 187 23.86 12.71 7.77
CA VAL A 187 22.46 13.15 7.71
C VAL A 187 21.58 12.02 7.18
N GLN A 188 21.98 11.36 6.10
CA GLN A 188 21.21 10.25 5.51
C GLN A 188 21.09 9.05 6.48
N ALA A 189 22.17 8.70 7.19
CA ALA A 189 22.13 7.66 8.22
C ALA A 189 21.18 8.04 9.37
N LYS A 190 21.18 9.32 9.78
CA LYS A 190 20.28 9.82 10.82
C LYS A 190 18.82 9.77 10.37
N LEU A 191 18.51 10.17 9.14
CA LEU A 191 17.17 10.10 8.56
C LEU A 191 16.65 8.65 8.52
N ALA A 192 17.49 7.70 8.09
CA ALA A 192 17.15 6.28 8.10
C ALA A 192 16.95 5.71 9.52
N GLN A 193 17.66 6.24 10.52
CA GLN A 193 17.43 5.88 11.92
C GLN A 193 16.09 6.43 12.43
N ILE A 194 15.79 7.71 12.15
CA ILE A 194 14.53 8.35 12.55
C ILE A 194 13.33 7.63 11.96
N HIS A 195 13.38 7.28 10.67
CA HIS A 195 12.29 6.54 10.01
C HIS A 195 12.06 5.16 10.65
N ARG A 196 13.13 4.40 10.92
CA ARG A 196 13.02 3.12 11.63
C ARG A 196 12.42 3.26 13.04
N ASP A 197 12.79 4.32 13.76
CA ASP A 197 12.26 4.59 15.09
C ASP A 197 10.78 5.01 15.04
N ALA A 198 10.39 5.78 14.02
CA ALA A 198 9.01 6.14 13.77
C ALA A 198 8.13 4.92 13.43
N GLN A 199 8.62 4.01 12.59
CA GLN A 199 7.90 2.78 12.22
C GLN A 199 7.69 1.81 13.39
N ARG A 200 8.57 1.83 14.41
CA ARG A 200 8.41 1.01 15.62
C ARG A 200 7.38 1.58 16.60
N SER A 201 7.05 2.87 16.50
CA SER A 201 6.03 3.47 17.35
C SER A 201 4.64 3.10 16.83
N LEU A 202 3.95 2.17 17.51
CA LEU A 202 2.62 1.66 17.11
C LEU A 202 1.48 2.72 17.20
N SER A 203 1.75 3.96 17.61
CA SER A 203 0.74 5.01 17.70
C SER A 203 1.28 6.39 17.26
N PRO A 204 0.45 7.27 16.69
CA PRO A 204 0.79 8.66 16.37
C PRO A 204 0.95 9.44 17.67
N SER A 205 2.11 9.25 18.28
CA SER A 205 2.45 9.81 19.57
C SER A 205 3.12 11.17 19.40
N HIS A 206 3.18 11.95 20.48
CA HIS A 206 4.00 13.16 20.53
C HIS A 206 5.45 12.88 20.09
N CYS A 207 5.98 11.68 20.37
CA CYS A 207 7.31 11.24 19.93
C CYS A 207 7.44 11.23 18.39
N SER A 208 6.45 10.69 17.67
CA SER A 208 6.46 10.67 16.20
C SER A 208 6.45 12.08 15.61
N ARG A 209 5.76 13.04 16.26
CA ARG A 209 5.79 14.46 15.85
C ARG A 209 7.16 15.11 16.08
N VAL A 210 7.84 14.78 17.18
CA VAL A 210 9.22 15.24 17.42
C VAL A 210 10.18 14.66 16.38
N LEU A 211 10.08 13.37 16.07
CA LEU A 211 10.86 12.72 15.01
C LEU A 211 10.62 13.37 13.64
N ALA A 212 9.36 13.67 13.31
CA ALA A 212 9.01 14.38 12.09
C ALA A 212 9.66 15.78 12.03
N GLN A 213 9.63 16.54 13.13
CA GLN A 213 10.30 17.83 13.22
C GLN A 213 11.82 17.71 13.05
N GLN A 214 12.45 16.69 13.64
CA GLN A 214 13.87 16.41 13.46
C GLN A 214 14.21 16.11 11.99
N CYS A 215 13.40 15.31 11.30
CA CYS A 215 13.55 15.04 9.87
C CYS A 215 13.48 16.31 9.03
N VAL A 216 12.46 17.16 9.25
CA VAL A 216 12.32 18.44 8.52
C VAL A 216 13.54 19.33 8.74
N GLN A 217 14.05 19.41 9.96
CA GLN A 217 15.23 20.19 10.30
C GLN A 217 16.51 19.70 9.61
N LEU A 218 16.71 18.39 9.54
CA LEU A 218 17.83 17.77 8.82
C LEU A 218 17.73 18.05 7.32
N LEU A 219 16.54 17.88 6.73
CA LEU A 219 16.30 18.19 5.31
C LEU A 219 16.49 19.69 5.01
N GLN A 220 16.23 20.57 5.98
CA GLN A 220 16.48 22.00 5.88
C GLN A 220 17.98 22.36 5.97
N GLY A 221 18.86 21.45 6.39
CA GLY A 221 20.31 21.63 6.43
C GLY A 221 20.89 21.93 7.82
N LYS A 222 20.12 21.69 8.90
CA LYS A 222 20.66 21.76 10.26
C LYS A 222 21.60 20.57 10.53
N SER A 223 22.64 20.79 11.34
CA SER A 223 23.58 19.73 11.70
C SER A 223 22.93 18.66 12.57
N VAL A 224 23.44 17.42 12.47
CA VAL A 224 22.95 16.28 13.27
C VAL A 224 23.05 16.56 14.78
N GLU A 225 24.12 17.23 15.21
CA GLU A 225 24.38 17.61 16.60
C GLU A 225 23.31 18.58 17.16
N ALA A 226 22.87 19.55 16.35
CA ALA A 226 21.83 20.49 16.74
C ALA A 226 20.45 19.83 16.85
N VAL A 227 20.20 18.79 16.04
CA VAL A 227 18.93 18.06 16.02
C VAL A 227 18.83 17.08 17.20
N ASP A 228 19.96 16.50 17.63
CA ASP A 228 20.01 15.63 18.81
C ASP A 228 19.80 16.40 20.13
N ALA A 229 20.13 17.69 20.17
CA ALA A 229 19.85 18.56 21.32
C ALA A 229 18.34 18.76 21.58
N ILE A 230 17.48 18.56 20.59
CA ILE A 230 16.00 18.63 20.75
C ILE A 230 15.49 17.51 21.67
N LYS A 231 16.25 16.42 21.81
CA LYS A 231 15.94 15.34 22.76
C LYS A 231 16.28 15.74 24.21
N VAL A 232 17.00 16.85 24.43
CA VAL A 232 17.56 17.26 25.73
C VAL A 232 16.76 18.39 26.40
N GLU A 233 15.82 19.05 25.70
CA GLU A 233 14.86 19.94 26.37
C GLU A 233 13.76 19.15 27.08
N LYS A 234 14.15 18.69 28.25
CA LYS A 234 13.35 18.29 29.41
C LYS A 234 12.22 19.31 29.65
N PRO A 235 10.93 18.94 29.61
CA PRO A 235 9.96 19.62 30.45
C PRO A 235 10.10 19.03 31.85
N GLU A 236 10.84 19.71 32.72
CA GLU A 236 10.48 19.70 34.13
C GLU A 236 9.10 20.36 34.25
N MET A 237 8.04 19.54 34.29
CA MET A 237 7.00 19.62 35.33
C MET A 237 5.90 18.57 35.10
N ALA A 238 5.72 17.74 36.13
CA ALA A 238 4.54 16.94 36.45
C ALA A 238 4.11 15.81 35.48
N CYS A 239 4.86 14.71 35.48
CA CYS A 239 4.23 13.39 35.40
C CYS A 239 4.11 12.86 36.84
N GLU A 240 2.88 12.77 37.35
CA GLU A 240 2.58 12.01 38.55
C GLU A 240 3.03 10.55 38.36
N GLU A 241 3.57 9.98 39.44
CA GLU A 241 4.12 8.63 39.52
C GLU A 241 3.14 7.56 39.00
N PRO A 242 3.59 6.59 38.17
CA PRO A 242 2.93 5.30 38.15
C PRO A 242 3.38 4.56 39.41
N LEU A 243 2.45 4.36 40.34
CA LEU A 243 2.66 3.54 41.53
C LEU A 243 3.32 2.21 41.16
N GLU A 244 4.56 2.02 41.61
CA GLU A 244 5.21 0.71 41.66
C GLU A 244 4.41 -0.19 42.62
N LEU A 245 3.61 -1.09 42.05
CA LEU A 245 3.08 -2.25 42.77
C LEU A 245 4.25 -3.23 42.99
N SER A 246 5.05 -2.91 44.00
CA SER A 246 6.00 -3.84 44.59
C SER A 246 5.25 -5.08 45.08
N MET A 247 5.66 -6.24 44.58
CA MET A 247 5.20 -7.51 45.09
C MET A 247 5.69 -7.71 46.51
N LEU A 248 4.79 -7.58 47.49
CA LEU A 248 4.97 -8.13 48.82
C LEU A 248 4.22 -9.45 48.92
N PHE A 249 4.94 -10.54 48.61
CA PHE A 249 4.60 -11.86 49.12
C PHE A 249 5.04 -11.91 50.59
N THR A 250 4.11 -11.67 51.51
CA THR A 250 4.23 -12.20 52.87
C THR A 250 2.97 -13.00 53.18
N SER A 251 3.20 -14.30 53.34
CA SER A 251 2.30 -15.29 53.91
C SER A 251 1.64 -14.75 55.18
N ASP A 252 0.31 -14.68 55.20
CA ASP A 252 -0.53 -15.40 56.16
C ASP A 252 -1.97 -14.86 56.11
N LYS A 253 -2.91 -15.80 55.95
CA LYS A 253 -4.38 -15.65 55.82
C LYS A 253 -4.93 -15.44 54.40
N SER A 254 -4.49 -16.29 53.48
CA SER A 254 -5.43 -16.92 52.55
C SER A 254 -6.46 -17.76 53.33
N ASP A 255 -7.64 -17.94 52.76
CA ASP A 255 -8.81 -18.64 53.31
C ASP A 255 -9.72 -17.79 54.20
N LYS A 256 -10.61 -16.97 53.60
CA LYS A 256 -12.03 -16.75 54.01
C LYS A 256 -12.93 -16.04 52.96
N MET A 257 -12.47 -15.74 51.74
CA MET A 257 -13.30 -14.98 50.76
C MET A 257 -13.53 -15.66 49.40
N LEU A 258 -13.32 -16.98 49.28
CA LEU A 258 -13.56 -17.71 48.01
C LEU A 258 -14.65 -18.79 48.07
N MET A 259 -15.52 -18.75 49.08
CA MET A 259 -16.68 -19.65 49.19
C MET A 259 -17.90 -18.85 49.64
N LYS A 260 -18.48 -18.02 48.75
CA LYS A 260 -19.82 -17.47 48.97
C LYS A 260 -20.53 -16.92 47.72
N LEU A 261 -20.36 -17.56 46.57
CA LEU A 261 -21.21 -17.32 45.40
C LEU A 261 -21.41 -18.63 44.65
N MET A 262 -22.14 -19.55 45.25
CA MET A 262 -22.97 -20.56 44.60
C MET A 262 -23.77 -21.29 45.70
N ASP A 263 -25.03 -21.52 45.40
CA ASP A 263 -26.05 -22.31 46.11
C ASP A 263 -26.71 -21.71 47.36
N ASP A 264 -27.95 -21.24 47.14
CA ASP A 264 -29.17 -21.59 47.87
C ASP A 264 -30.30 -20.64 47.40
N ASP A 265 -31.52 -21.05 47.07
CA ASP A 265 -32.07 -22.37 46.77
C ASP A 265 -33.47 -22.14 46.18
N LEU A 266 -33.95 -23.17 45.48
CA LEU A 266 -35.29 -23.31 44.93
C LEU A 266 -36.41 -23.23 45.99
N SER A 267 -37.53 -22.59 45.63
CA SER A 267 -38.87 -23.20 45.73
C SER A 267 -39.91 -22.26 45.08
N ALA A 268 -40.98 -22.67 44.43
CA ALA A 268 -41.44 -23.91 43.81
C ALA A 268 -42.79 -23.56 43.14
N CYS A 269 -43.29 -24.50 42.32
CA CYS A 269 -44.62 -24.55 41.69
C CYS A 269 -44.72 -23.87 40.30
N ALA A 270 -45.19 -24.51 39.24
CA ALA A 270 -45.76 -25.85 39.07
C ALA A 270 -46.02 -26.07 37.56
N VAL A 271 -45.63 -27.24 37.04
CA VAL A 271 -46.31 -28.13 36.06
C VAL A 271 -46.85 -27.45 34.76
N SER A 272 -46.50 -27.84 33.52
CA SER A 272 -46.74 -29.16 32.93
C SER A 272 -46.12 -29.29 31.51
N SER A 273 -45.40 -30.39 31.29
CA SER A 273 -45.42 -31.29 30.10
C SER A 273 -45.66 -30.75 28.67
N SER A 274 -44.76 -31.00 27.71
CA SER A 274 -44.71 -32.25 26.89
C SER A 274 -43.89 -32.09 25.59
N SER A 275 -42.93 -33.00 25.40
CA SER A 275 -42.44 -33.64 24.15
C SER A 275 -42.45 -32.93 22.78
N SER A 276 -41.30 -33.13 22.08
CA SER A 276 -40.92 -33.00 20.64
C SER A 276 -42.01 -33.38 19.60
N PRO A 277 -41.85 -33.27 18.23
CA PRO A 277 -40.61 -33.35 17.42
C PRO A 277 -40.64 -32.66 15.99
N VAL A 278 -39.68 -33.01 15.12
CA VAL A 278 -39.72 -33.14 13.62
C VAL A 278 -39.72 -31.88 12.71
N ASP A 279 -38.62 -31.71 11.97
CA ASP A 279 -38.48 -31.66 10.49
C ASP A 279 -39.58 -31.00 9.62
N ALA A 280 -39.18 -30.05 8.75
CA ALA A 280 -39.62 -29.97 7.34
C ALA A 280 -38.89 -28.87 6.55
N SER A 281 -38.25 -29.31 5.48
CA SER A 281 -37.68 -28.57 4.36
C SER A 281 -38.74 -28.01 3.40
N ILE A 282 -38.43 -26.92 2.70
CA ILE A 282 -38.87 -26.57 1.33
C ILE A 282 -37.75 -25.68 0.73
N CYS A 283 -36.80 -26.20 -0.05
CA CYS A 283 -36.81 -26.44 -1.51
C CYS A 283 -37.20 -25.22 -2.39
N PHE A 284 -36.19 -24.58 -2.98
CA PHE A 284 -36.23 -24.20 -4.39
C PHE A 284 -34.92 -24.65 -5.08
N ALA A 285 -35.08 -25.74 -5.82
CA ALA A 285 -34.31 -26.15 -6.99
C ALA A 285 -34.30 -25.02 -8.04
N SER A 286 -33.43 -24.93 -9.04
CA SER A 286 -32.20 -25.59 -9.48
C SER A 286 -31.83 -24.84 -10.75
N GLU A 287 -30.55 -24.61 -11.04
CA GLU A 287 -30.00 -24.89 -12.37
C GLU A 287 -28.47 -24.99 -12.29
N SER A 288 -27.98 -26.19 -12.56
CA SER A 288 -26.58 -26.58 -12.51
C SER A 288 -25.95 -26.44 -13.89
N PHE A 289 -24.85 -25.70 -14.00
CA PHE A 289 -23.84 -25.95 -15.02
C PHE A 289 -22.69 -26.74 -14.39
N ARG A 290 -22.49 -27.98 -14.85
CA ARG A 290 -21.35 -28.83 -14.45
C ARG A 290 -20.10 -28.38 -15.19
N PHE A 291 -19.06 -27.99 -14.46
CA PHE A 291 -17.68 -28.05 -14.96
C PHE A 291 -16.97 -29.24 -14.32
N GLY A 292 -16.34 -30.05 -15.17
CA GLY A 292 -15.60 -31.25 -14.78
C GLY A 292 -14.41 -30.89 -13.89
N ALA A 293 -14.25 -31.67 -12.83
CA ALA A 293 -13.14 -31.57 -11.91
C ALA A 293 -11.84 -32.05 -12.56
N HIS A 294 -10.90 -31.14 -12.78
CA HIS A 294 -9.48 -31.46 -12.74
C HIS A 294 -8.83 -30.63 -11.63
N THR A 295 -8.41 -31.38 -10.62
CA THR A 295 -7.71 -30.97 -9.42
C THR A 295 -6.43 -30.22 -9.75
N HIS A 296 -6.32 -28.95 -9.34
CA HIS A 296 -5.09 -28.39 -8.80
C HIS A 296 -5.45 -27.20 -7.90
N THR A 297 -5.39 -27.47 -6.60
CA THR A 297 -5.47 -26.51 -5.50
C THR A 297 -4.32 -25.49 -5.55
N LEU A 298 -4.65 -24.20 -5.61
CA LEU A 298 -3.78 -23.10 -5.17
C LEU A 298 -4.62 -22.04 -4.43
N PRO A 299 -4.06 -21.34 -3.43
CA PRO A 299 -4.85 -20.67 -2.41
C PRO A 299 -5.32 -19.28 -2.86
N GLU A 300 -6.60 -19.01 -2.64
CA GLU A 300 -7.16 -17.67 -2.54
C GLU A 300 -6.61 -17.00 -1.28
N THR A 301 -5.91 -15.90 -1.44
CA THR A 301 -5.75 -14.89 -0.39
C THR A 301 -5.88 -13.51 -1.02
N PHE A 302 -7.11 -13.00 -1.00
CA PHE A 302 -7.40 -11.56 -1.00
C PHE A 302 -7.70 -11.16 0.44
N VAL A 303 -7.01 -10.14 0.94
CA VAL A 303 -7.46 -9.34 2.08
C VAL A 303 -7.27 -7.88 1.71
N VAL A 304 -8.33 -7.11 1.97
CA VAL A 304 -8.53 -5.67 1.76
C VAL A 304 -7.55 -4.84 2.58
#